data_AF-A0A7C7RGX9-F1
#
_entry.id   AF-A0A7C7RGX9-F1
#
_cell.length_a   1.000
_cell.length_b   1.000
_cell.length_c   1.000
_cell.angle_alpha   90.00
_cell.angle_beta   90.00
_cell.angle_gamma   90.00
#
_symmetry.space_group_name_H-M   'P 1'
#
loop_
_entity.id
_entity.type
_entity.pdbx_description
1 polymer ?
#
loop_
_entity_poly.entity_id
_entity_poly.type
_entity_poly.pdbx_seq_one_letter_code
_entity_poly.pdbx_strand_id
1 'polypeptide(L)'
;MRRFGLIYIVVLLGVSLVYYLGLPHQTVFLKERRWVGDENAILVRLGTQIPLIYDVESESLKVEVSTRAGTEIAARSKVLPIATKEELLDYLSKFKAALRNSTSHPEPTESLFESIEEKFTEEKTQYTAAFTTTNLTLIEKELVRVSPFLPPLVTNRGERKVIAHALFLYEDGGWTLKMMAEEREDGSWVVPEKALSRYIGL
;
A
#
# COMPACT_ATOMS: atom_id res chain seq x y z
N MET A 1 -16.48 -63.66 1.61
CA MET A 1 -15.57 -62.75 0.87
C MET A 1 -16.23 -61.47 0.37
N ARG A 2 -17.37 -61.50 -0.35
CA ARG A 2 -18.03 -60.28 -0.90
C ARG A 2 -18.31 -59.15 0.11
N ARG A 3 -18.77 -59.47 1.33
CA ARG A 3 -19.09 -58.45 2.36
C ARG A 3 -17.85 -57.73 2.90
N PHE A 4 -16.73 -58.45 3.05
CA PHE A 4 -15.46 -57.86 3.50
C PHE A 4 -14.83 -56.93 2.45
N GLY A 5 -14.92 -57.29 1.16
CA GLY A 5 -14.47 -56.41 0.08
C GLY A 5 -15.27 -55.10 0.00
N LEU A 6 -16.58 -55.15 0.26
CA LEU A 6 -17.43 -53.97 0.27
C LEU A 6 -17.08 -53.01 1.42
N ILE A 7 -16.84 -53.55 2.62
CA ILE A 7 -16.40 -52.76 3.78
C ILE A 7 -15.06 -52.08 3.49
N TYR A 8 -14.11 -52.81 2.91
CA TYR A 8 -12.79 -52.27 2.56
C TYR A 8 -12.88 -51.08 1.58
N ILE A 9 -13.73 -51.18 0.56
CA ILE A 9 -13.97 -50.09 -0.40
C ILE A 9 -14.57 -48.86 0.29
N VAL A 10 -15.56 -49.06 1.16
CA VAL A 10 -16.21 -47.95 1.89
C VAL A 10 -15.21 -47.24 2.81
N VAL A 11 -14.33 -47.98 3.50
CA VAL A 11 -13.28 -47.38 4.34
C VAL A 11 -12.28 -46.59 3.47
N LEU A 12 -11.84 -47.14 2.34
CA LEU A 12 -10.93 -46.44 1.41
C LEU A 12 -11.53 -45.15 0.85
N LEU A 13 -12.81 -45.17 0.48
CA LEU A 13 -13.54 -43.99 0.02
C LEU A 13 -13.70 -42.97 1.14
N GLY A 14 -14.00 -43.42 2.37
CA GLY A 14 -14.10 -42.55 3.54
C GLY A 14 -12.78 -41.84 3.86
N VAL A 15 -11.66 -42.57 3.86
CA VAL A 15 -10.32 -42.01 4.10
C VAL A 15 -9.93 -41.04 2.98
N SER A 16 -10.20 -41.38 1.72
CA SER A 16 -9.93 -40.50 0.58
C SER A 16 -10.75 -39.23 0.62
N LEU A 17 -12.02 -39.31 1.02
CA LEU A 17 -12.90 -38.16 1.15
C LEU A 17 -12.45 -37.24 2.28
N VAL A 18 -12.09 -37.79 3.45
CA VAL A 18 -11.55 -37.00 4.57
C VAL A 18 -10.23 -36.34 4.18
N TYR A 19 -9.36 -37.04 3.45
CA TYR A 19 -8.12 -36.46 2.92
C TYR A 19 -8.39 -35.33 1.93
N TYR A 20 -9.34 -35.52 1.01
CA TYR A 20 -9.75 -34.52 0.02
C TYR A 20 -10.38 -33.28 0.68
N LEU A 21 -11.19 -33.47 1.73
CA LEU A 21 -11.81 -32.39 2.50
C LEU A 21 -10.80 -31.67 3.42
N GLY A 22 -9.72 -32.35 3.82
CA GLY A 22 -8.65 -31.79 4.65
C GLY A 22 -7.55 -31.07 3.86
N LEU A 23 -7.51 -31.22 2.53
CA LEU A 23 -6.63 -30.41 1.69
C LEU A 23 -7.11 -28.95 1.74
N PRO A 24 -6.22 -27.97 2.02
CA PRO A 24 -6.58 -26.57 1.86
C PRO A 24 -7.14 -26.41 0.45
N HIS A 25 -8.37 -25.87 0.34
CA HIS A 25 -9.01 -25.65 -0.96
C HIS A 25 -7.97 -25.01 -1.87
N GLN A 26 -7.68 -25.64 -3.02
CA GLN A 26 -6.59 -25.25 -3.92
C GLN A 26 -6.60 -23.74 -4.22
N THR A 27 -7.77 -23.10 -4.17
CA THR A 27 -7.97 -21.66 -4.29
C THR A 27 -7.24 -20.83 -3.23
N VAL A 28 -7.27 -21.21 -1.95
CA VAL A 28 -6.59 -20.50 -0.85
C VAL A 28 -5.08 -20.61 -1.03
N PHE A 29 -4.59 -21.81 -1.35
CA PHE A 29 -3.18 -22.02 -1.65
C PHE A 29 -2.71 -21.22 -2.87
N LEU A 30 -3.50 -21.18 -3.95
CA LEU A 30 -3.20 -20.37 -5.13
C LEU A 30 -3.18 -18.87 -4.81
N LYS A 31 -4.10 -18.41 -3.97
CA LYS A 31 -4.20 -17.01 -3.53
C LYS A 31 -2.97 -16.59 -2.73
N GLU A 32 -2.56 -17.38 -1.73
CA GLU A 32 -1.34 -17.09 -0.96
C GLU A 32 -0.06 -17.22 -1.78
N ARG A 33 0.01 -18.20 -2.70
CA ARG A 33 1.18 -18.33 -3.57
C ARG A 33 1.33 -17.15 -4.52
N ARG A 34 0.22 -16.62 -5.06
CA ARG A 34 0.23 -15.40 -5.88
C ARG A 34 0.62 -14.18 -5.06
N TRP A 35 0.13 -14.12 -3.83
CA TRP A 35 0.41 -13.00 -2.92
C TRP A 35 1.91 -12.74 -2.74
N VAL A 36 2.76 -13.76 -2.67
CA VAL A 36 4.22 -13.56 -2.57
C VAL A 36 4.78 -12.78 -3.77
N GLY A 37 4.26 -13.04 -4.97
CA GLY A 37 4.62 -12.28 -6.18
C GLY A 37 4.07 -10.86 -6.17
N ASP A 38 2.82 -10.71 -5.73
CA ASP A 38 2.14 -9.42 -5.58
C ASP A 38 2.85 -8.51 -4.56
N GLU A 39 3.22 -9.06 -3.41
CA GLU A 39 3.96 -8.38 -2.36
C GLU A 39 5.27 -7.81 -2.91
N ASN A 40 6.06 -8.63 -3.64
CA ASN A 40 7.29 -8.14 -4.24
C ASN A 40 7.04 -7.06 -5.30
N ALA A 41 5.99 -7.19 -6.11
CA ALA A 41 5.61 -6.16 -7.09
C ALA A 41 5.23 -4.84 -6.41
N ILE A 42 4.51 -4.89 -5.28
CA ILE A 42 4.16 -3.72 -4.46
C ILE A 42 5.42 -3.09 -3.86
N LEU A 43 6.33 -3.90 -3.29
CA LEU A 43 7.59 -3.41 -2.72
C LEU A 43 8.45 -2.66 -3.73
N VAL A 44 8.55 -3.17 -4.97
CA VAL A 44 9.24 -2.47 -6.07
C VAL A 44 8.56 -1.14 -6.41
N ARG A 45 7.22 -1.12 -6.43
CA ARG A 45 6.45 0.11 -6.68
C ARG A 45 6.58 1.13 -5.54
N LEU A 46 6.61 0.69 -4.29
CA LEU A 46 6.91 1.56 -3.14
C LEU A 46 8.27 2.23 -3.31
N GLY A 47 9.30 1.44 -3.68
CA GLY A 47 10.65 1.93 -3.91
C GLY A 47 10.79 2.98 -5.02
N THR A 48 9.81 3.08 -5.93
CA THR A 48 9.81 4.03 -7.05
C THR A 48 8.81 5.18 -6.88
N GLN A 49 7.63 4.93 -6.31
CA GLN A 49 6.57 5.94 -6.19
C GLN A 49 6.67 6.80 -4.94
N ILE A 50 7.14 6.24 -3.81
CA ILE A 50 7.30 7.02 -2.57
C ILE A 50 8.31 8.17 -2.74
N PRO A 51 9.51 7.95 -3.34
CA PRO A 51 10.44 9.04 -3.60
C PRO A 51 9.81 10.16 -4.44
N LEU A 52 9.00 9.83 -5.45
CA LEU A 52 8.34 10.82 -6.31
C LEU A 52 7.28 11.66 -5.56
N ILE A 53 6.63 11.08 -4.56
CA ILE A 53 5.65 11.78 -3.73
C ILE A 53 6.34 12.79 -2.80
N TYR A 54 7.51 12.43 -2.26
CA TYR A 54 8.24 13.27 -1.30
C TYR A 54 9.32 14.16 -1.91
N ASP A 55 9.71 13.97 -3.17
CA ASP A 55 10.67 14.83 -3.89
C ASP A 55 10.02 16.17 -4.20
N VAL A 56 9.89 17.04 -3.21
CA VAL A 56 9.29 18.36 -3.29
C VAL A 56 10.39 19.39 -3.26
N GLU A 57 10.44 20.28 -4.24
CA GLU A 57 11.35 21.42 -4.24
C GLU A 57 10.54 22.70 -4.44
N SER A 58 10.58 23.59 -3.44
CA SER A 58 10.05 24.94 -3.48
C SER A 58 11.20 25.95 -3.50
N GLU A 59 10.88 27.25 -3.45
CA GLU A 59 11.91 28.30 -3.44
C GLU A 59 12.85 28.23 -2.24
N SER A 60 12.33 27.77 -1.09
CA SER A 60 13.03 27.81 0.20
C SER A 60 13.19 26.44 0.86
N LEU A 61 12.60 25.38 0.33
CA LEU A 61 12.63 24.05 0.94
C LEU A 61 12.75 22.97 -0.12
N LYS A 62 13.64 22.01 0.10
CA LYS A 62 13.66 20.74 -0.61
C LYS A 62 13.47 19.59 0.35
N VAL A 63 12.47 18.76 0.07
CA VAL A 63 12.21 17.50 0.77
C VAL A 63 12.55 16.38 -0.19
N GLU A 64 13.29 15.39 0.28
CA GLU A 64 13.59 14.17 -0.48
C GLU A 64 13.65 12.98 0.47
N VAL A 65 13.43 11.76 -0.04
CA VAL A 65 13.60 10.56 0.78
C VAL A 65 15.09 10.25 0.90
N SER A 66 15.57 10.05 2.12
CA SER A 66 16.90 9.53 2.43
C SER A 66 16.99 8.05 2.06
N THR A 67 17.04 7.72 0.77
CA THR A 67 17.32 6.34 0.36
C THR A 67 18.26 6.23 -0.82
N ARG A 68 19.21 5.31 -0.70
CA ARG A 68 19.99 4.79 -1.83
C ARG A 68 19.12 3.77 -2.57
N ALA A 69 18.31 4.24 -3.52
CA ALA A 69 17.42 3.44 -4.38
C ALA A 69 16.39 2.56 -3.62
N GLY A 70 15.35 2.11 -4.32
CA GLY A 70 14.14 1.47 -3.76
C GLY A 70 14.34 0.25 -2.85
N THR A 71 15.55 -0.33 -2.80
CA THR A 71 15.92 -1.46 -1.92
C THR A 71 15.79 -1.17 -0.42
N GLU A 72 16.11 0.04 0.03
CA GLU A 72 15.99 0.38 1.47
C GLU A 72 14.53 0.58 1.90
N ILE A 73 13.70 1.13 1.00
CA ILE A 73 12.26 1.29 1.22
C ILE A 73 11.62 -0.08 1.33
N ALA A 74 11.91 -0.99 0.38
CA ALA A 74 11.36 -2.33 0.37
C ALA A 74 11.70 -3.10 1.67
N ALA A 75 12.95 -3.02 2.14
CA ALA A 75 13.38 -3.70 3.36
C ALA A 75 12.70 -3.21 4.65
N ARG A 76 12.15 -1.99 4.63
CA ARG A 76 11.49 -1.36 5.79
C ARG A 76 9.96 -1.28 5.64
N SER A 77 9.42 -1.94 4.61
CA SER A 77 8.01 -1.95 4.30
C SER A 77 7.37 -3.26 4.73
N LYS A 78 6.15 -3.16 5.24
CA LYS A 78 5.26 -4.28 5.47
C LYS A 78 4.08 -4.15 4.53
N VAL A 79 3.80 -5.21 3.75
CA VAL A 79 2.66 -5.27 2.83
C VAL A 79 1.65 -6.27 3.39
N LEU A 80 0.40 -5.86 3.48
CA LEU A 80 -0.70 -6.66 3.98
C LEU A 80 -1.79 -6.75 2.90
N PRO A 81 -2.28 -7.96 2.58
CA PRO A 81 -3.41 -8.08 1.67
C PRO A 81 -4.69 -7.64 2.39
N ILE A 82 -5.57 -6.96 1.67
CA ILE A 82 -6.92 -6.63 2.15
C ILE A 82 -7.87 -7.72 1.66
N ALA A 83 -8.46 -8.46 2.59
CA ALA A 83 -9.22 -9.66 2.27
C ALA A 83 -10.69 -9.39 2.00
N THR A 84 -11.28 -8.39 2.67
CA THR A 84 -12.72 -8.11 2.61
C THR A 84 -13.01 -6.63 2.39
N LYS A 85 -14.23 -6.35 1.94
CA LYS A 85 -14.71 -4.99 1.74
C LYS A 85 -14.76 -4.20 3.04
N GLU A 86 -15.11 -4.83 4.16
CA GLU A 86 -15.14 -4.15 5.47
C GLU A 86 -13.75 -3.68 5.90
N GLU A 87 -12.73 -4.51 5.66
CA GLU A 87 -11.34 -4.14 5.93
C GLU A 87 -10.89 -2.97 5.04
N LEU A 88 -11.26 -2.98 3.75
CA LEU A 88 -11.01 -1.85 2.85
C LEU A 88 -11.66 -0.56 3.37
N LEU A 89 -12.93 -0.63 3.76
CA LEU A 89 -13.69 0.53 4.25
C LEU A 89 -13.08 1.10 5.54
N ASP A 90 -12.57 0.25 6.44
CA ASP A 90 -11.83 0.71 7.63
C ASP A 90 -10.60 1.55 7.24
N TYR A 91 -9.77 1.04 6.32
CA TYR A 91 -8.61 1.80 5.84
C TYR A 91 -9.02 3.09 5.11
N LEU A 92 -10.02 3.04 4.24
CA LEU A 92 -10.52 4.23 3.53
C LEU A 92 -11.03 5.30 4.50
N SER A 93 -11.66 4.90 5.61
CA SER A 93 -12.12 5.85 6.64
C SER A 93 -10.95 6.61 7.29
N LYS A 94 -9.84 5.92 7.57
CA LYS A 94 -8.60 6.52 8.10
C LYS A 94 -7.98 7.49 7.11
N PHE A 95 -7.94 7.11 5.84
CA PHE A 95 -7.48 8.00 4.77
C PHE A 95 -8.40 9.22 4.54
N LYS A 96 -9.73 9.05 4.67
CA LYS A 96 -10.69 10.16 4.60
C LYS A 96 -10.48 11.15 5.75
N ALA A 97 -10.23 10.66 6.96
CA ALA A 97 -9.84 11.49 8.10
C ALA A 97 -8.49 12.20 7.86
N ALA A 98 -7.51 11.48 7.30
CA ALA A 98 -6.20 12.04 7.01
C ALA A 98 -6.24 13.22 6.04
N LEU A 99 -7.09 13.10 5.01
CA LEU A 99 -7.29 14.16 4.04
C LEU A 99 -7.91 15.41 4.68
N ARG A 100 -8.90 15.23 5.58
CA ARG A 100 -9.53 16.34 6.32
C ARG A 100 -8.55 17.07 7.25
N ASN A 101 -7.59 16.36 7.82
CA ASN A 101 -6.55 16.93 8.68
C ASN A 101 -5.47 17.67 7.89
N SER A 102 -5.42 17.51 6.56
CA SER A 102 -4.42 18.14 5.71
C SER A 102 -4.84 19.58 5.41
N THR A 103 -4.03 20.54 5.82
CA THR A 103 -4.35 21.96 6.05
C THR A 103 -4.76 22.80 4.84
N SER A 104 -4.84 22.21 3.63
CA SER A 104 -4.81 23.00 2.40
C SER A 104 -6.02 22.86 1.47
N HIS A 105 -6.95 21.92 1.66
CA HIS A 105 -7.99 21.66 0.66
C HIS A 105 -9.37 21.31 1.25
N PRO A 106 -10.46 21.71 0.55
CA PRO A 106 -11.85 21.46 0.98
C PRO A 106 -12.17 19.97 0.89
N GLU A 107 -13.35 19.61 1.42
CA GLU A 107 -13.82 18.25 1.68
C GLU A 107 -13.33 17.14 0.75
N PRO A 108 -13.02 15.94 1.28
CA PRO A 108 -12.66 14.78 0.48
C PRO A 108 -13.64 14.61 -0.68
N THR A 109 -13.13 14.58 -1.90
CA THR A 109 -13.97 14.32 -3.08
C THR A 109 -14.56 12.93 -2.89
N GLU A 110 -15.84 12.84 -2.56
CA GLU A 110 -16.50 11.56 -2.29
C GLU A 110 -16.33 10.61 -3.48
N SER A 111 -16.27 11.17 -4.68
CA SER A 111 -15.98 10.46 -5.93
C SER A 111 -14.67 9.66 -5.93
N LEU A 112 -13.62 10.10 -5.23
CA LEU A 112 -12.35 9.36 -5.17
C LEU A 112 -12.53 8.08 -4.37
N PHE A 113 -13.10 8.18 -3.17
CA PHE A 113 -13.30 7.05 -2.28
C PHE A 113 -14.32 6.06 -2.84
N GLU A 114 -15.40 6.57 -3.44
CA GLU A 114 -16.39 5.77 -4.18
C GLU A 114 -15.72 5.02 -5.33
N SER A 115 -14.85 5.67 -6.12
CA SER A 115 -14.16 5.00 -7.23
C SER A 115 -13.22 3.88 -6.77
N ILE A 116 -12.62 4.00 -5.59
CA ILE A 116 -11.76 2.95 -5.02
C ILE A 116 -12.62 1.79 -4.52
N GLU A 117 -13.75 2.09 -3.89
CA GLU A 117 -14.69 1.09 -3.42
C GLU A 117 -15.32 0.29 -4.58
N GLU A 118 -15.75 0.96 -5.65
CA GLU A 118 -16.37 0.32 -6.83
C GLU A 118 -15.40 -0.61 -7.55
N LYS A 119 -14.11 -0.27 -7.56
CA LYS A 119 -13.08 -1.08 -8.23
C LYS A 119 -12.59 -2.26 -7.39
N PHE A 120 -12.87 -2.26 -6.09
CA PHE A 120 -12.52 -3.38 -5.24
C PHE A 120 -13.40 -4.60 -5.55
N THR A 121 -12.76 -5.74 -5.79
CA THR A 121 -13.45 -7.00 -6.09
C THR A 121 -12.94 -8.11 -5.20
N GLU A 122 -13.84 -8.75 -4.44
CA GLU A 122 -13.46 -9.91 -3.64
C GLU A 122 -13.26 -11.15 -4.51
N GLU A 123 -12.00 -11.42 -4.84
CA GLU A 123 -11.63 -12.60 -5.61
C GLU A 123 -11.23 -13.79 -4.71
N LYS A 124 -11.66 -14.99 -5.11
CA LYS A 124 -11.32 -16.24 -4.41
C LYS A 124 -9.88 -16.69 -4.66
N THR A 125 -9.26 -16.22 -5.74
CA THR A 125 -7.95 -16.70 -6.22
C THR A 125 -6.84 -15.66 -6.11
N GLN A 126 -7.17 -14.41 -5.80
CA GLN A 126 -6.22 -13.31 -5.74
C GLN A 126 -6.72 -12.24 -4.76
N TYR A 127 -5.80 -11.42 -4.24
CA TYR A 127 -6.15 -10.19 -3.53
C TYR A 127 -6.12 -9.04 -4.53
N THR A 128 -7.14 -8.17 -4.48
CA THR A 128 -7.23 -7.01 -5.37
C THR A 128 -6.89 -5.70 -4.68
N ALA A 129 -6.63 -5.73 -3.37
CA ALA A 129 -6.24 -4.58 -2.58
C ALA A 129 -5.17 -4.95 -1.57
N ALA A 130 -4.31 -3.99 -1.25
CA ALA A 130 -3.22 -4.16 -0.33
C ALA A 130 -2.96 -2.88 0.46
N PHE A 131 -2.72 -3.02 1.75
CA PHE A 131 -2.29 -1.96 2.64
C PHE A 131 -0.80 -2.10 2.92
N THR A 132 -0.09 -0.98 2.98
CA THR A 132 1.35 -0.97 3.23
C THR A 132 1.70 0.02 4.32
N THR A 133 2.67 -0.36 5.14
CA THR A 133 3.28 0.53 6.13
C THR A 133 4.79 0.53 5.93
N THR A 134 5.38 1.71 5.82
CA THR A 134 6.80 1.87 5.51
C THR A 134 7.45 2.93 6.39
N ASN A 135 8.56 2.58 7.02
CA ASN A 135 9.37 3.54 7.77
C ASN A 135 10.31 4.29 6.82
N LEU A 136 10.13 5.61 6.72
CA LEU A 136 10.92 6.49 5.86
C LEU A 136 11.75 7.47 6.70
N THR A 137 12.89 7.85 6.14
CA THR A 137 13.66 9.00 6.61
C THR A 137 13.59 10.04 5.50
N LEU A 138 13.04 11.22 5.80
CA LEU A 138 12.99 12.36 4.91
C LEU A 138 14.19 13.28 5.22
N ILE A 139 14.81 13.81 4.18
CA ILE A 139 15.83 14.86 4.28
C ILE A 139 15.15 16.17 3.90
N GLU A 140 15.18 17.12 4.82
CA GLU A 140 14.64 18.46 4.61
C GLU A 140 15.83 19.42 4.49
N LYS A 141 15.91 20.13 3.37
CA LYS A 141 16.99 21.07 3.06
C LYS A 141 16.37 22.45 2.91
N GLU A 142 16.77 23.39 3.76
CA GLU A 142 16.42 24.79 3.55
C GLU A 142 17.29 25.35 2.42
N LEU A 143 16.65 26.02 1.48
CA LEU A 143 17.25 26.56 0.28
C LEU A 143 17.25 28.08 0.32
N VAL A 144 18.35 28.69 -0.13
CA VAL A 144 18.43 30.12 -0.40
C VAL A 144 18.90 30.33 -1.83
N ARG A 145 18.03 30.98 -2.65
CA ARG A 145 18.39 31.41 -4.00
C ARG A 145 19.05 32.78 -3.97
N VAL A 146 20.34 32.81 -4.26
CA VAL A 146 21.12 34.05 -4.38
C VAL A 146 21.08 34.60 -5.82
N SER A 147 20.87 33.73 -6.82
CA SER A 147 20.80 34.10 -8.24
C SER A 147 19.94 33.08 -9.00
N PRO A 148 19.18 33.50 -10.03
CA PRO A 148 18.40 32.59 -10.88
C PRO A 148 19.26 31.71 -11.79
N PHE A 149 20.56 32.01 -11.94
CA PHE A 149 21.48 31.27 -12.80
C PHE A 149 22.38 30.28 -12.04
N LEU A 150 22.28 30.25 -10.71
CA LEU A 150 23.05 29.34 -9.87
C LEU A 150 22.10 28.38 -9.14
N PRO A 151 22.53 27.14 -8.87
CA PRO A 151 21.77 26.25 -8.02
C PRO A 151 21.57 26.89 -6.63
N PRO A 152 20.42 26.65 -5.98
CA PRO A 152 20.16 27.18 -4.65
C PRO A 152 21.19 26.66 -3.65
N LEU A 153 21.59 27.51 -2.70
CA LEU A 153 22.48 27.13 -1.61
C LEU A 153 21.67 26.44 -0.53
N VAL A 154 22.17 25.31 -0.03
CA VAL A 154 21.58 24.61 1.11
C VAL A 154 22.13 25.26 2.38
N THR A 155 21.27 25.91 3.15
CA THR A 155 21.66 26.62 4.39
C THR A 155 21.51 25.75 5.63
N ASN A 156 20.49 24.88 5.64
CA ASN A 156 20.22 23.96 6.73
C ASN A 156 19.83 22.60 6.16
N ARG A 157 20.12 21.54 6.90
CA ARG A 157 19.75 20.16 6.57
C ARG A 157 19.25 19.46 7.82
N GLY A 158 17.97 19.11 7.82
CA GLY A 158 17.32 18.29 8.82
C GLY A 158 17.01 16.89 8.31
N GLU A 159 16.77 15.97 9.24
CA GLU A 159 16.22 14.65 8.96
C GLU A 159 14.95 14.45 9.78
N ARG A 160 13.87 14.02 9.12
CA ARG A 160 12.59 13.70 9.76
C ARG A 160 12.24 12.25 9.48
N LYS A 161 12.05 11.46 10.53
CA LYS A 161 11.57 10.07 10.39
C LYS A 161 10.05 10.09 10.35
N VAL A 162 9.47 9.39 9.39
CA VAL A 162 8.00 9.29 9.23
C VAL A 162 7.60 7.85 8.97
N ILE A 163 6.42 7.49 9.42
CA ILE A 163 5.77 6.23 9.04
C ILE A 163 4.79 6.59 7.94
N ALA A 164 4.93 5.97 6.77
CA ALA A 164 4.04 6.16 5.66
C ALA A 164 3.11 4.97 5.50
N HIS A 165 1.83 5.26 5.28
CA HIS A 165 0.80 4.29 4.95
C HIS A 165 0.39 4.48 3.50
N ALA A 166 0.27 3.38 2.76
CA ALA A 166 -0.14 3.42 1.36
C ALA A 166 -1.14 2.32 1.03
N LEU A 167 -2.16 2.67 0.24
CA LEU A 167 -3.19 1.77 -0.25
C LEU A 167 -2.98 1.50 -1.73
N PHE A 168 -2.95 0.23 -2.10
CA PHE A 168 -2.82 -0.23 -3.48
C PHE A 168 -4.09 -0.98 -3.90
N LEU A 169 -4.45 -0.82 -5.17
CA LEU A 169 -5.43 -1.66 -5.86
C LEU A 169 -4.79 -2.36 -7.05
N TYR A 170 -5.17 -3.61 -7.30
CA TYR A 170 -4.79 -4.34 -8.50
C TYR A 170 -5.75 -3.98 -9.63
N GLU A 171 -5.26 -3.24 -10.62
CA GLU A 171 -6.04 -2.75 -11.78
C GLU A 171 -5.22 -2.96 -13.05
N ASP A 172 -5.89 -3.26 -14.16
CA ASP A 172 -5.26 -3.38 -15.49
C ASP A 172 -4.02 -4.31 -15.53
N GLY A 173 -4.03 -5.35 -14.69
CA GLY A 173 -2.93 -6.31 -14.61
C GLY A 173 -1.74 -5.87 -13.74
N GLY A 174 -1.90 -4.85 -12.89
CA GLY A 174 -0.83 -4.42 -11.98
C GLY A 174 -1.29 -3.65 -10.74
N TRP A 175 -0.41 -3.62 -9.74
CA TRP A 175 -0.67 -2.93 -8.46
C TRP A 175 -0.49 -1.42 -8.57
N THR A 176 -1.53 -0.63 -8.37
CA THR A 176 -1.48 0.82 -8.48
C THR A 176 -1.70 1.47 -7.13
N LEU A 177 -0.78 2.36 -6.73
CA LEU A 177 -0.94 3.18 -5.54
C LEU A 177 -2.12 4.13 -5.73
N LYS A 178 -3.09 4.05 -4.82
CA LYS A 178 -4.29 4.88 -4.82
C LYS A 178 -4.24 5.97 -3.79
N MET A 179 -3.70 5.68 -2.60
CA MET A 179 -3.64 6.64 -1.51
C MET A 179 -2.36 6.50 -0.71
N MET A 180 -1.91 7.59 -0.10
CA MET A 180 -0.76 7.64 0.77
C MET A 180 -0.97 8.70 1.85
N ALA A 181 -0.55 8.38 3.07
CA ALA A 181 -0.59 9.27 4.22
C ALA A 181 0.66 9.04 5.09
N GLU A 182 1.07 10.05 5.83
CA GLU A 182 2.07 9.96 6.89
C GLU A 182 1.40 9.94 8.26
N GLU A 183 1.89 9.08 9.15
CA GLU A 183 1.54 9.07 10.56
C GLU A 183 2.34 10.14 11.31
N ARG A 184 1.62 10.96 12.08
CA ARG A 184 2.17 11.97 12.98
C ARG A 184 2.46 11.35 14.35
N GLU A 185 3.21 12.07 15.18
CA GLU A 185 3.55 11.62 16.54
C GLU A 185 2.32 11.42 17.44
N ASP A 186 1.21 12.10 17.16
CA ASP A 186 -0.07 11.94 17.85
C ASP A 186 -0.91 10.75 17.34
N GLY A 187 -0.38 9.98 16.38
CA GLY A 187 -1.07 8.86 15.73
C GLY A 187 -2.08 9.29 14.66
N SER A 188 -2.24 10.59 14.41
CA SER A 188 -3.08 11.08 13.32
C SER A 188 -2.39 10.86 11.98
N TRP A 189 -3.19 10.63 10.94
CA TRP A 189 -2.68 10.52 9.57
C TRP A 189 -2.84 11.87 8.86
N VAL A 190 -1.88 12.21 8.02
CA VAL A 190 -1.89 13.42 7.19
C VAL A 190 -1.44 13.06 5.78
N VAL A 191 -2.08 13.60 4.75
CA VAL A 191 -1.69 13.32 3.37
C VAL A 191 -0.59 14.32 2.96
N PRO A 192 0.57 13.85 2.44
CA PRO A 192 1.62 14.73 1.95
C PRO A 192 1.12 15.66 0.84
N GLU A 193 1.62 16.89 0.78
CA GLU A 193 1.12 17.94 -0.13
C GLU A 193 1.15 17.54 -1.61
N LYS A 194 2.23 16.90 -2.08
CA LYS A 194 2.32 16.36 -3.45
C LYS A 194 1.41 15.16 -3.71
N ALA A 195 1.02 14.43 -2.66
CA ALA A 195 0.03 13.38 -2.79
C ALA A 195 -1.38 13.99 -2.93
N LEU A 196 -1.66 15.11 -2.25
CA LEU A 196 -2.92 15.84 -2.39
C LEU A 196 -3.21 16.26 -3.83
N SER A 197 -2.23 16.86 -4.52
CA SER A 197 -2.42 17.25 -5.93
C SER A 197 -2.78 16.08 -6.83
N ARG A 198 -2.15 14.91 -6.59
CA ARG A 198 -2.45 13.67 -7.32
C ARG A 198 -3.85 13.11 -7.02
N TYR A 199 -4.39 13.33 -5.83
CA TYR A 199 -5.68 12.76 -5.39
C TYR A 199 -6.86 13.69 -5.66
N ILE A 200 -6.64 15.01 -5.61
CA ILE A 200 -7.68 16.04 -5.76
C ILE A 200 -7.68 16.63 -7.18
N GLY A 201 -6.66 16.33 -8.00
CA GLY A 201 -6.61 16.76 -9.41
C GLY A 201 -6.25 18.23 -9.57
N LEU A 202 -5.31 18.73 -8.77
CA LEU A 202 -4.75 20.08 -8.85
C LEU A 202 -3.42 20.10 -9.61
#